data_AF-A0A529LHI1-F1
#
_entry.id   AF-A0A529LHI1-F1
#
_cell.length_a   1.000
_cell.length_b   1.000
_cell.length_c   1.000
_cell.angle_alpha   90.00
_cell.angle_beta   90.00
_cell.angle_gamma   90.00
#
_symmetry.space_group_name_H-M   'P 1'
#
loop_
_entity.id
_entity.type
_entity.pdbx_description
1 polymer ?
#
loop_
_entity_poly.entity_id
_entity_poly.type
_entity_poly.pdbx_seq_one_letter_code
_entity_poly.pdbx_strand_id
1 'polypeptide(L)'
;LYDGLLVDPVWWRAVWNTVRFAIISVACETALGMIVALALNAEFKGRGIVRAAILVPWAIPTIVSAKMWQWMLNDQFGIINVVLLNLGLIDSKIAWTASADTAMIAVLIVDIWKSTPFMALLILAALQM
;
A
#
# COMPACT_ATOMS: atom_id res chain seq x y z
N LEU A 1 20.11 13.03 28.46
CA LEU A 1 19.81 13.25 27.00
C LEU A 1 18.70 12.32 26.49
N TYR A 2 18.47 11.14 27.09
CA TYR A 2 17.33 10.26 26.77
C TYR A 2 16.17 10.35 27.77
N ASP A 3 16.38 10.97 28.93
CA ASP A 3 15.41 11.00 30.04
C ASP A 3 14.09 11.69 29.69
N GLY A 4 14.08 12.56 28.67
CA GLY A 4 12.86 13.20 28.15
C GLY A 4 12.15 12.42 27.04
N LEU A 5 12.85 11.54 26.30
CA LEU A 5 12.35 10.95 25.06
C LEU A 5 11.34 9.83 25.34
N LEU A 6 11.62 8.99 26.35
CA LEU A 6 10.72 7.91 26.79
C LEU A 6 9.51 8.41 27.56
N VAL A 7 9.48 9.69 27.96
CA VAL A 7 8.34 10.31 28.65
C VAL A 7 7.50 11.14 27.68
N ASP A 8 8.04 11.49 26.51
CA ASP A 8 7.36 12.31 25.51
C ASP A 8 6.15 11.55 24.89
N PRO A 9 4.91 12.06 25.05
CA PRO A 9 3.74 11.47 24.42
C PRO A 9 3.78 11.47 22.88
N VAL A 10 4.49 12.43 22.27
CA VAL A 10 4.64 12.52 20.81
C VAL A 10 5.53 11.39 20.30
N TRP A 11 6.59 11.05 21.03
CA TRP A 11 7.45 9.90 20.72
C TRP A 11 6.64 8.61 20.68
N TRP A 12 5.88 8.32 21.73
CA TRP A 12 5.08 7.09 21.79
C TRP A 12 3.96 7.05 20.74
N ARG A 13 3.40 8.21 20.36
CA ARG A 13 2.46 8.30 19.24
C ARG A 13 3.12 7.94 17.92
N ALA A 14 4.33 8.42 17.66
CA ALA A 14 5.08 8.07 16.45
C ALA A 14 5.43 6.58 16.42
N VAL A 15 5.92 6.02 17.53
CA VAL A 15 6.18 4.58 17.67
C VAL A 15 4.93 3.77 17.37
N TRP A 16 3.79 4.13 17.96
CA TRP A 16 2.54 3.38 17.73
C TRP A 16 2.04 3.51 16.29
N ASN A 17 2.18 4.69 15.67
CA ASN A 17 1.87 4.86 14.25
C ASN A 17 2.73 3.95 13.38
N THR A 18 4.04 3.84 13.63
CA THR A 18 4.95 2.96 12.88
C THR A 18 4.64 1.49 13.11
N VAL A 19 4.38 1.07 14.35
CA VAL A 19 4.02 -0.32 14.67
C VAL A 19 2.70 -0.70 14.01
N ARG A 20 1.68 0.15 14.12
CA ARG A 20 0.39 -0.05 13.48
C ARG A 20 0.53 -0.14 11.96
N PHE A 21 1.30 0.77 11.37
CA PHE A 21 1.58 0.76 9.94
C PHE A 21 2.23 -0.57 9.52
N ALA A 22 3.33 -0.96 10.17
CA ALA A 22 4.07 -2.16 9.83
C ALA A 22 3.26 -3.45 9.98
N ILE A 23 2.48 -3.59 11.06
CA ILE A 23 1.65 -4.79 11.27
C ILE A 23 0.59 -4.89 10.18
N ILE A 24 -0.11 -3.80 9.87
CA ILE A 24 -1.20 -3.81 8.89
C ILE A 24 -0.63 -3.99 7.47
N SER A 25 0.43 -3.27 7.10
CA SER A 25 1.01 -3.36 5.76
C SER A 25 1.57 -4.75 5.50
N VAL A 26 2.42 -5.28 6.38
CA VAL A 26 3.02 -6.61 6.22
C VAL A 26 1.95 -7.70 6.19
N ALA A 27 0.93 -7.65 7.04
CA ALA A 27 -0.15 -8.63 7.03
C ALA A 27 -0.92 -8.61 5.70
N CYS A 28 -1.31 -7.44 5.22
CA CYS A 28 -2.02 -7.27 3.95
C CYS A 28 -1.16 -7.68 2.74
N GLU A 29 0.10 -7.25 2.70
CA GLU A 29 1.06 -7.60 1.64
C GLU A 29 1.32 -9.10 1.60
N THR A 30 1.45 -9.75 2.76
CA THR A 30 1.62 -11.20 2.85
C THR A 30 0.38 -11.92 2.31
N ALA A 31 -0.81 -11.49 2.72
CA ALA A 31 -2.06 -12.11 2.27
C ALA A 31 -2.27 -11.93 0.76
N LEU A 32 -2.14 -10.72 0.24
CA LEU A 32 -2.26 -10.43 -1.18
C LEU A 32 -1.14 -11.10 -1.99
N GLY A 33 0.09 -11.03 -1.49
CA GLY A 33 1.25 -11.67 -2.10
C GLY A 33 1.10 -13.18 -2.19
N MET A 34 0.54 -13.82 -1.15
CA MET A 34 0.22 -15.24 -1.14
C MET A 34 -0.83 -15.60 -2.20
N ILE A 35 -1.93 -14.83 -2.29
CA ILE A 35 -2.97 -15.04 -3.32
C ILE A 35 -2.35 -14.99 -4.71
N VAL A 36 -1.54 -13.97 -4.96
CA VAL A 36 -0.85 -13.77 -6.25
C VAL A 36 0.16 -14.90 -6.52
N ALA A 37 0.94 -15.29 -5.51
CA ALA A 37 1.93 -16.36 -5.63
C ALA A 37 1.27 -17.71 -5.96
N LEU A 38 0.17 -18.06 -5.28
CA LEU A 38 -0.57 -19.29 -5.57
C LEU A 38 -1.15 -19.28 -7.00
N ALA A 39 -1.72 -18.14 -7.42
CA ALA A 39 -2.21 -17.99 -8.79
C ALA A 39 -1.09 -18.15 -9.82
N LEU A 40 0.11 -17.62 -9.55
CA LEU A 40 1.28 -17.74 -10.41
C LEU A 40 1.97 -19.11 -10.33
N ASN A 41 1.75 -19.88 -9.26
CA ASN A 41 2.31 -21.22 -9.13
C ASN A 41 1.58 -22.23 -10.02
N ALA A 42 0.32 -21.98 -10.34
CA ALA A 42 -0.45 -22.81 -11.26
C ALA A 42 0.14 -22.80 -12.69
N GLU A 43 -0.04 -23.91 -13.41
CA GLU A 43 0.32 -23.99 -14.83
C GLU A 43 -0.84 -23.46 -15.70
N PHE A 44 -0.62 -22.34 -16.37
CA PHE A 44 -1.58 -21.76 -17.31
C PHE A 44 -0.88 -21.03 -18.47
N LYS A 45 -1.57 -20.94 -19.62
CA LYS A 45 -1.07 -20.23 -20.81
C LYS A 45 -0.99 -18.73 -20.50
N GLY A 46 0.16 -18.11 -20.73
CA GLY A 46 0.38 -16.67 -20.50
C GLY A 46 0.96 -16.29 -19.14
N ARG A 47 1.34 -17.26 -18.30
CA ARG A 47 1.93 -17.05 -16.96
C ARG A 47 3.10 -16.04 -16.94
N GLY A 48 3.96 -16.04 -17.97
CA GLY A 48 5.08 -15.10 -18.07
C GLY A 48 4.63 -13.64 -18.17
N ILE A 49 3.56 -13.36 -18.93
CA ILE A 49 3.01 -12.00 -19.09
C ILE A 49 2.39 -11.54 -17.77
N VAL A 50 1.62 -12.41 -17.11
CA VAL A 50 1.00 -12.09 -15.82
C VAL A 50 2.08 -11.80 -14.76
N ARG A 51 3.14 -12.63 -14.70
CA ARG A 51 4.29 -12.39 -13.80
C ARG A 51 4.94 -11.03 -14.09
N ALA A 52 5.16 -10.66 -15.34
CA ALA A 52 5.74 -9.36 -15.70
C ALA A 52 4.81 -8.19 -15.31
N ALA A 53 3.51 -8.31 -15.60
CA ALA A 53 2.52 -7.26 -15.32
C ALA A 53 2.39 -6.97 -13.82
N ILE A 54 2.42 -8.01 -12.98
CA ILE A 54 2.34 -7.87 -11.53
C ILE A 54 3.53 -7.09 -10.97
N LEU A 55 4.70 -7.15 -11.60
CA LEU A 55 5.91 -6.46 -11.13
C LEU A 55 5.96 -4.98 -11.47
N VAL A 56 5.02 -4.49 -12.28
CA VAL A 56 4.97 -3.10 -12.72
C VAL A 56 4.99 -2.12 -11.53
N PRO A 57 4.15 -2.24 -10.49
CA PRO A 57 4.20 -1.33 -9.34
C PRO A 57 5.58 -1.32 -8.70
N TRP A 58 6.18 -2.50 -8.47
CA TRP A 58 7.48 -2.60 -7.81
C TRP A 58 8.61 -1.95 -8.60
N ALA A 59 8.56 -2.02 -9.94
CA ALA A 59 9.55 -1.43 -10.83
C ALA A 59 9.50 0.12 -10.88
N ILE A 60 8.38 0.75 -10.51
CA ILE A 60 8.25 2.20 -10.52
C ILE A 60 9.07 2.80 -9.36
N PRO A 61 9.89 3.85 -9.59
CA PRO A 61 10.62 4.53 -8.52
C PRO A 61 9.68 5.07 -7.43
N THR A 62 10.11 5.00 -6.17
CA THR A 62 9.28 5.40 -5.01
C THR A 62 8.79 6.84 -5.12
N ILE A 63 9.65 7.76 -5.55
CA ILE A 63 9.27 9.18 -5.69
C ILE A 63 8.21 9.40 -6.77
N VAL A 64 8.27 8.63 -7.87
CA VAL A 64 7.29 8.71 -8.97
C VAL A 64 5.94 8.17 -8.49
N SER A 65 5.97 7.01 -7.81
CA SER A 65 4.77 6.43 -7.19
C SER A 65 4.13 7.40 -6.20
N ALA A 66 4.93 8.04 -5.33
CA ALA A 66 4.45 9.00 -4.36
C ALA A 66 3.77 10.21 -5.03
N LYS A 67 4.36 10.76 -6.11
CA LYS A 67 3.76 11.90 -6.84
C LYS A 67 2.48 11.52 -7.58
N MET A 68 2.46 10.34 -8.21
CA MET A 68 1.27 9.83 -8.87
C MET A 68 0.11 9.66 -7.88
N TRP A 69 0.35 8.95 -6.77
CA TRP A 69 -0.67 8.75 -5.74
C TRP A 69 -1.05 10.04 -5.01
N GLN A 70 -0.13 10.98 -4.79
CA GLN A 70 -0.44 12.30 -4.25
C GLN A 70 -1.45 13.05 -5.13
N TRP A 71 -1.31 12.98 -6.45
CA TRP A 71 -2.28 13.55 -7.39
C TRP A 71 -3.62 12.79 -7.36
N MET A 72 -3.58 11.46 -7.41
CA MET A 72 -4.78 10.61 -7.42
C MET A 72 -5.64 10.77 -6.17
N LEU A 73 -4.99 10.95 -5.01
CA LEU A 73 -5.61 11.12 -3.70
C LEU A 73 -5.88 12.60 -3.35
N ASN A 74 -5.69 13.53 -4.28
CA ASN A 74 -5.99 14.93 -4.03
C ASN A 74 -7.49 15.14 -3.75
N ASP A 75 -7.77 16.00 -2.78
CA ASP A 75 -9.10 16.30 -2.25
C ASP A 75 -9.94 17.18 -3.18
N GLN A 76 -9.31 17.94 -4.08
CA GLN A 76 -9.99 18.86 -5.00
C GLN A 76 -10.20 18.25 -6.39
N PHE A 77 -9.17 17.64 -6.97
CA PHE A 77 -9.17 17.16 -8.35
C PHE A 77 -8.72 15.69 -8.51
N GLY A 78 -8.49 14.98 -7.41
CA GLY A 78 -8.00 13.61 -7.45
C GLY A 78 -9.02 12.62 -8.02
N ILE A 79 -8.55 11.73 -8.90
CA ILE A 79 -9.39 10.74 -9.57
C ILE A 79 -10.08 9.78 -8.60
N ILE A 80 -9.46 9.47 -7.45
CA ILE A 80 -10.05 8.55 -6.46
C ILE A 80 -11.34 9.12 -5.89
N ASN A 81 -11.35 10.40 -5.51
CA ASN A 81 -12.56 11.06 -5.03
C ASN A 81 -13.66 11.10 -6.11
N VAL A 82 -13.29 11.40 -7.36
CA VAL A 82 -14.25 11.42 -8.49
C VAL A 82 -14.89 10.06 -8.69
N VAL A 83 -14.10 8.98 -8.70
CA VAL A 83 -14.60 7.62 -8.87
C VAL A 83 -15.51 7.22 -7.71
N LEU A 84 -15.10 7.48 -6.46
CA LEU A 84 -15.89 7.12 -5.28
C LEU A 84 -17.22 7.89 -5.20
N LEU A 85 -17.23 9.17 -5.56
CA LEU A 85 -18.46 9.98 -5.64
C LEU A 85 -19.41 9.43 -6.72
N ASN A 86 -18.88 9.15 -7.91
CA ASN A 86 -19.69 8.65 -9.03
C ASN A 86 -20.27 7.26 -8.77
N LEU A 87 -19.58 6.43 -7.97
CA LEU A 87 -20.08 5.13 -7.51
C LEU A 87 -21.05 5.24 -6.33
N GLY A 88 -21.26 6.43 -5.76
CA GLY A 88 -22.10 6.63 -4.58
C GLY A 88 -21.52 6.02 -3.30
N LEU A 89 -20.19 5.82 -3.24
CA LEU A 89 -19.51 5.25 -2.07
C LEU A 89 -19.18 6.30 -1.01
N ILE A 90 -19.17 7.58 -1.40
CA ILE A 90 -18.94 8.73 -0.51
C ILE A 90 -19.88 9.86 -0.91
N ASP A 91 -20.32 10.67 0.07
CA ASP A 91 -21.19 11.83 -0.17
C ASP A 91 -20.41 13.13 -0.44
N SER A 92 -19.15 13.17 0.01
CA SER A 92 -18.27 14.34 -0.11
C SER A 92 -16.83 13.93 -0.36
N LYS A 93 -16.05 14.79 -1.01
CA LYS A 93 -14.62 14.55 -1.28
C LYS A 93 -13.85 14.35 0.03
N ILE A 94 -12.98 13.35 0.05
CA ILE A 94 -12.16 12.99 1.21
C ILE A 94 -10.78 13.63 1.09
N ALA A 95 -10.33 14.24 2.19
CA ALA A 95 -9.00 14.81 2.36
C ALA A 95 -7.95 13.75 2.73
N TRP A 96 -7.75 12.76 1.85
CA TRP A 96 -6.99 11.53 2.10
C TRP A 96 -5.66 11.74 2.83
N THR A 97 -4.85 12.67 2.35
CA THR A 97 -3.50 12.96 2.89
C THR A 97 -3.44 14.17 3.81
N ALA A 98 -4.49 15.00 3.83
CA ALA A 98 -4.53 16.26 4.59
C ALA A 98 -5.31 16.13 5.92
N SER A 99 -6.06 15.04 6.11
CA SER A 99 -6.71 14.70 7.39
C SER A 99 -5.92 13.62 8.13
N ALA A 100 -5.78 13.78 9.45
CA ALA A 100 -5.13 12.80 10.32
C ALA A 100 -5.87 11.45 10.35
N ASP A 101 -7.19 11.46 10.16
CA ASP A 101 -8.03 10.26 10.23
C ASP A 101 -7.83 9.35 9.01
N THR A 102 -7.55 9.95 7.85
CA THR A 102 -7.43 9.23 6.58
C THR A 102 -6.00 9.04 6.11
N ALA A 103 -5.04 9.83 6.63
CA ALA A 103 -3.65 9.79 6.19
C ALA A 103 -3.02 8.41 6.37
N MET A 104 -3.29 7.72 7.48
CA MET A 104 -2.76 6.35 7.70
C MET A 104 -3.30 5.37 6.64
N ILE A 105 -4.59 5.45 6.33
CA ILE A 105 -5.22 4.58 5.32
C ILE A 105 -4.64 4.88 3.94
N ALA A 106 -4.49 6.17 3.60
CA ALA A 106 -3.91 6.59 2.34
C ALA A 106 -2.48 6.03 2.15
N VAL A 107 -1.61 6.16 3.16
CA VAL A 107 -0.23 5.65 3.07
C VAL A 107 -0.23 4.12 3.00
N LEU A 108 -1.08 3.43 3.77
CA LEU A 108 -1.21 1.96 3.71
C LEU A 108 -1.61 1.47 2.32
N ILE A 109 -2.60 2.10 1.68
CA ILE A 109 -3.05 1.71 0.33
C ILE A 109 -1.88 1.79 -0.67
N VAL A 110 -1.12 2.89 -0.63
CA VAL A 110 0.00 3.13 -1.55
C VAL A 110 1.14 2.14 -1.31
N ASP A 111 1.48 1.90 -0.04
CA ASP A 111 2.53 0.97 0.37
C ASP A 111 2.20 -0.47 -0.04
N ILE A 112 1.00 -0.95 0.32
CA ILE A 112 0.53 -2.30 0.00
C ILE A 112 0.55 -2.51 -1.52
N TRP A 113 0.04 -1.55 -2.31
CA TRP A 113 0.07 -1.64 -3.77
C TRP A 113 1.50 -1.74 -4.32
N LYS A 114 2.45 -1.00 -3.74
CA LYS A 114 3.84 -0.94 -4.20
C LYS A 114 4.65 -2.19 -3.82
N SER A 115 4.39 -2.75 -2.64
CA SER A 115 5.21 -3.80 -2.00
C SER A 115 4.68 -5.21 -2.26
N THR A 116 3.36 -5.39 -2.46
CA THR A 116 2.73 -6.69 -2.75
C THR A 116 3.43 -7.49 -3.86
N PRO A 117 3.86 -6.91 -4.99
CA PRO A 117 4.52 -7.69 -6.05
C PRO A 117 5.82 -8.36 -5.60
N PHE A 118 6.60 -7.67 -4.75
CA PHE A 118 7.84 -8.21 -4.22
C PHE A 118 7.55 -9.35 -3.23
N MET A 119 6.57 -9.16 -2.34
CA MET A 119 6.12 -10.21 -1.42
C MET A 119 5.63 -11.45 -2.19
N ALA A 120 4.87 -11.27 -3.26
CA ALA A 120 4.42 -12.36 -4.12
C ALA A 120 5.58 -13.13 -4.76
N LEU A 121 6.64 -12.44 -5.21
CA LEU A 121 7.82 -13.09 -5.76
C LEU A 121 8.56 -13.93 -4.72
N LEU A 122 8.74 -13.40 -3.50
CA LEU A 122 9.40 -14.13 -2.42
C LEU A 122 8.65 -15.40 -2.07
N ILE A 123 7.33 -15.31 -1.91
CA ILE A 123 6.48 -16.46 -1.60
C ILE A 123 6.48 -17.46 -2.76
N LEU A 124 6.34 -16.99 -4.00
CA LEU A 124 6.37 -17.85 -5.19
C LEU A 124 7.70 -18.58 -5.34
N ALA A 125 8.83 -17.91 -5.10
CA ALA A 125 10.14 -18.54 -5.10
C ALA A 125 10.21 -19.64 -4.04
N ALA A 126 9.69 -19.40 -2.82
CA ALA A 126 9.64 -20.40 -1.77
C ALA A 126 8.74 -21.61 -2.11
N LEU A 127 7.64 -21.39 -2.85
CA LEU A 127 6.74 -22.46 -3.31
C LEU A 127 7.32 -23.30 -4.47
N GLN A 128 8.34 -22.81 -5.18
CA GLN A 128 8.94 -23.45 -6.35
C GLN A 128 10.29 -24.13 -6.07
N MET A 129 10.75 -24.10 -4.80
CA MET A 129 11.87 -24.91 -4.33
C MET A 129 11.42 -26.34 -4.04
#